data_AF-A0A2N9ML58-F1
#
_entry.id   AF-A0A2N9ML58-F1
#
_cell.length_a   1.000
_cell.length_b   1.000
_cell.length_c   1.000
_cell.angle_alpha   90.00
_cell.angle_beta   90.00
_cell.angle_gamma   90.00
#
_symmetry.space_group_name_H-M   'P 1'
#
loop_
_entity.id
_entity.type
_entity.pdbx_description
1 polymer ?
#
loop_
_entity_poly.entity_id
_entity_poly.type
_entity_poly.pdbx_seq_one_letter_code
_entity_poly.pdbx_strand_id
1 'polypeptide(L)'
;MAVKNTFLVLVVIAVSVASPALAQTGGGGRGGRGAPAVPTEEGIPVTEALVISKCGTCHAKDDKGNLSRISWERTTPEGWEEAIKRMVRLNGVQLTPAEARPILKYLATYHGLAPEEAKPVMYMAEHRILDEAVPNETVRTTCMNCHALGRAFSWRRSKEDWRLLTNMHSAFFPQAEAAFRSGGGFGGGGGGGPNAGRGGRGGGAAAGTPGAPGAGATSLDETLNFLEATYPLHTPEWSAWRARMRAPRIAGRWLVSAYIPGRGKYFGEMAIDPGAAEDEFTTRVKLQSVNGGPALTTAGPAWSTPDIRGAGAPRHPACRPLPTTLPRRCAKSCGSRPTS
;
A
#
# COMPACT_ATOMS: atom_id res chain seq x y z
N MET A 1 42.47 -2.30 65.39
CA MET A 1 42.55 -3.56 66.16
C MET A 1 41.62 -4.57 65.50
N ALA A 2 42.16 -5.74 65.18
CA ALA A 2 41.59 -6.69 64.23
C ALA A 2 40.44 -7.52 64.82
N VAL A 3 39.44 -7.83 63.98
CA VAL A 3 38.52 -8.95 64.20
C VAL A 3 38.54 -9.81 62.94
N LYS A 4 39.11 -11.02 63.07
CA LYS A 4 38.97 -12.14 62.14
C LYS A 4 37.60 -12.79 62.37
N ASN A 5 36.93 -13.24 61.32
CA ASN A 5 36.10 -14.46 61.39
C ASN A 5 35.83 -15.06 60.00
N THR A 6 36.70 -16.02 59.67
CA THR A 6 36.48 -17.33 59.05
C THR A 6 35.13 -17.64 58.41
N PHE A 7 35.15 -17.89 57.10
CA PHE A 7 34.06 -18.50 56.32
C PHE A 7 34.01 -20.02 56.52
N LEU A 8 32.82 -20.56 56.80
CA LEU A 8 32.51 -21.99 56.80
C LEU A 8 31.85 -22.35 55.46
N VAL A 9 32.47 -23.23 54.68
CA VAL A 9 31.94 -23.77 53.42
C VAL A 9 31.04 -24.96 53.74
N LEU A 10 29.77 -24.92 53.32
CA LEU A 10 28.80 -25.99 53.49
C LEU A 10 28.52 -26.63 52.12
N VAL A 11 28.94 -27.88 51.97
CA VAL A 11 28.78 -28.73 50.77
C VAL A 11 27.36 -29.31 50.78
N VAL A 12 26.57 -29.03 49.74
CA VAL A 12 25.24 -29.63 49.53
C VAL A 12 25.37 -30.77 48.50
N ILE A 13 25.11 -31.99 48.94
CA ILE A 13 25.07 -33.21 48.12
C ILE A 13 23.69 -33.31 47.46
N ALA A 14 23.66 -33.36 46.13
CA ALA A 14 22.46 -33.60 45.34
C ALA A 14 22.17 -35.11 45.23
N VAL A 15 20.95 -35.52 45.60
CA VAL A 15 20.44 -36.88 45.40
C VAL A 15 19.57 -36.89 44.14
N SER A 16 20.06 -37.57 43.11
CA SER A 16 19.36 -37.82 41.85
C SER A 16 18.48 -39.07 41.97
N VAL A 17 17.17 -38.93 41.76
CA VAL A 17 16.25 -40.06 41.67
C VAL A 17 15.92 -40.28 40.19
N ALA A 18 16.39 -41.39 39.63
CA ALA A 18 16.06 -41.85 38.29
C ALA A 18 14.84 -42.78 38.36
N SER A 19 13.79 -42.47 37.59
CA SER A 19 12.64 -43.37 37.37
C SER A 19 12.81 -44.10 36.03
N PRO A 20 12.51 -45.41 35.93
CA PRO A 20 12.70 -46.17 34.71
C PRO A 20 11.55 -45.97 33.73
N ALA A 21 11.89 -46.10 32.44
CA ALA A 21 10.99 -46.00 31.31
C ALA A 21 10.05 -47.21 31.19
N LEU A 22 8.82 -46.96 30.71
CA LEU A 22 8.02 -47.94 29.99
C LEU A 22 7.59 -47.32 28.65
N ALA A 23 8.12 -47.90 27.58
CA ALA A 23 7.71 -47.63 26.22
C ALA A 23 6.33 -48.25 25.97
N GLN A 24 5.38 -47.45 25.47
CA GLN A 24 4.27 -47.94 24.68
C GLN A 24 4.14 -47.09 23.41
N THR A 25 4.43 -47.75 22.30
CA THR A 25 4.10 -47.31 20.94
C THR A 25 2.59 -47.42 20.73
N GLY A 26 1.93 -46.32 20.37
CA GLY A 26 0.52 -46.31 19.97
C GLY A 26 0.15 -44.98 19.36
N GLY A 27 -0.08 -44.97 18.04
CA GLY A 27 -0.48 -43.79 17.28
C GLY A 27 -1.84 -43.24 17.72
N GLY A 28 -2.01 -41.93 17.61
CA GLY A 28 -3.28 -41.26 17.88
C GLY A 28 -3.10 -39.75 17.87
N GLY A 29 -3.35 -39.13 16.72
CA GLY A 29 -3.27 -37.69 16.55
C GLY A 29 -4.21 -36.94 17.51
N ARG A 30 -3.66 -35.92 18.17
CA ARG A 30 -4.42 -34.78 18.69
C ARG A 30 -3.66 -33.53 18.31
N GLY A 31 -4.28 -32.75 17.42
CA GLY A 31 -3.80 -31.46 16.96
C GLY A 31 -3.66 -30.51 18.14
N GLY A 32 -2.43 -30.32 18.60
CA GLY A 32 -2.05 -29.13 19.33
C GLY A 32 -2.09 -27.96 18.36
N ARG A 33 -2.91 -26.95 18.65
CA ARG A 33 -2.81 -25.64 17.99
C ARG A 33 -1.37 -25.16 18.23
N GLY A 34 -0.56 -25.19 17.18
CA GLY A 34 0.78 -24.65 17.23
C GLY A 34 0.71 -23.20 17.70
N ALA A 35 1.58 -22.84 18.64
CA ALA A 35 1.82 -21.44 18.96
C ALA A 35 2.07 -20.68 17.65
N PRO A 36 1.57 -19.44 17.48
CA PRO A 36 1.84 -18.66 16.29
C PRO A 36 3.36 -18.60 16.11
N ALA A 37 3.83 -18.98 14.93
CA ALA A 37 5.23 -18.91 14.59
C ALA A 37 5.73 -17.50 14.90
N VAL A 38 6.83 -17.40 15.65
CA VAL A 38 7.52 -16.11 15.86
C VAL A 38 7.80 -15.55 14.47
N PRO A 39 7.37 -14.32 14.15
CA PRO A 39 7.68 -13.71 12.87
C PRO A 39 9.20 -13.74 12.66
N THR A 40 9.66 -14.46 11.64
CA THR A 40 11.08 -14.54 11.29
C THR A 40 11.59 -13.23 10.68
N GLU A 41 10.68 -12.36 10.29
CA GLU A 41 10.93 -11.05 9.70
C GLU A 41 10.83 -9.98 10.79
N GLU A 42 11.68 -8.94 10.72
CA GLU A 42 11.65 -7.84 11.70
C GLU A 42 10.54 -6.83 11.34
N GLY A 43 9.71 -6.45 12.31
CA GLY A 43 8.70 -5.41 12.11
C GLY A 43 9.31 -4.01 12.07
N ILE A 44 8.60 -3.06 11.45
CA ILE A 44 8.96 -1.64 11.45
C ILE A 44 8.25 -0.96 12.62
N PRO A 45 8.97 -0.51 13.67
CA PRO A 45 8.33 0.03 14.86
C PRO A 45 7.62 1.34 14.55
N VAL A 46 6.44 1.52 15.15
CA VAL A 46 5.68 2.78 15.10
C VAL A 46 6.02 3.57 16.35
N THR A 47 6.67 4.70 16.14
CA THR A 47 7.19 5.59 17.19
C THR A 47 6.33 6.83 17.42
N GLU A 48 5.44 7.18 16.49
CA GLU A 48 4.63 8.39 16.57
C GLU A 48 3.45 8.25 17.53
N ALA A 49 3.39 9.14 18.53
CA ALA A 49 2.40 9.08 19.60
C ALA A 49 0.96 9.22 19.06
N LEU A 50 0.75 10.08 18.06
CA LEU A 50 -0.58 10.25 17.48
C LEU A 50 -1.05 8.96 16.79
N VAL A 51 -0.17 8.27 16.05
CA VAL A 51 -0.49 6.98 15.41
C VAL A 51 -0.83 5.93 16.46
N ILE A 52 0.02 5.80 17.49
CA ILE A 52 -0.20 4.85 18.59
C ILE A 52 -1.55 5.13 19.28
N SER A 53 -1.87 6.39 19.56
CA SER A 53 -3.11 6.77 20.25
C SER A 53 -4.38 6.48 19.43
N LYS A 54 -4.34 6.66 18.10
CA LYS A 54 -5.50 6.51 17.23
C LYS A 54 -5.68 5.09 16.71
N CYS A 55 -4.59 4.34 16.56
CA CYS A 55 -4.60 3.00 15.97
C CYS A 55 -4.45 1.89 17.02
N GLY A 56 -3.80 2.17 18.17
CA GLY A 56 -3.38 1.19 19.17
C GLY A 56 -4.52 0.44 19.88
N THR A 57 -5.75 0.96 19.83
CA THR A 57 -6.94 0.26 20.38
C THR A 57 -7.23 -1.05 19.64
N CYS A 58 -6.98 -1.09 18.33
CA CYS A 58 -7.21 -2.27 17.49
C CYS A 58 -5.91 -2.92 17.02
N HIS A 59 -4.87 -2.11 16.79
CA HIS A 59 -3.55 -2.57 16.38
C HIS A 59 -2.67 -2.78 17.61
N ALA A 60 -2.64 -4.01 18.11
CA ALA A 60 -1.88 -4.36 19.31
C ALA A 60 -0.39 -4.01 19.16
N LYS A 61 0.17 -3.34 20.18
CA LYS A 61 1.58 -3.00 20.26
C LYS A 61 2.37 -4.12 20.92
N ASP A 62 3.48 -4.53 20.32
CA ASP A 62 4.43 -5.47 20.93
C ASP A 62 5.55 -4.77 21.71
N ASP A 63 6.40 -5.55 22.38
CA ASP A 63 7.52 -5.05 23.19
C ASP A 63 8.59 -4.31 22.36
N LYS A 64 8.63 -4.55 21.05
CA LYS A 64 9.55 -3.88 20.11
C LYS A 64 8.96 -2.58 19.56
N GLY A 65 7.74 -2.23 19.94
CA GLY A 65 7.03 -1.06 19.46
C GLY A 65 6.37 -1.23 18.09
N ASN A 66 6.25 -2.46 17.60
CA ASN A 66 5.49 -2.74 16.39
C ASN A 66 4.00 -2.75 16.69
N LEU A 67 3.21 -2.18 15.80
CA LEU A 67 1.75 -2.31 15.79
C LEU A 67 1.35 -3.42 14.82
N SER A 68 0.43 -4.29 15.24
CA SER A 68 -0.08 -5.35 14.37
C SER A 68 -0.57 -4.78 13.02
N ARG A 69 -0.34 -5.50 11.93
CA ARG A 69 -0.54 -5.05 10.53
C ARG A 69 0.37 -3.87 10.10
N ILE A 70 0.27 -2.71 10.74
CA ILE A 70 0.91 -1.45 10.31
C ILE A 70 2.43 -1.59 10.19
N SER A 71 3.05 -2.30 11.13
CA SER A 71 4.50 -2.54 11.14
C SER A 71 4.98 -3.57 10.12
N TRP A 72 4.07 -4.20 9.39
CA TRP A 72 4.34 -5.31 8.47
C TRP A 72 4.00 -4.98 7.03
N GLU A 73 3.75 -3.71 6.73
CA GLU A 73 3.47 -3.19 5.40
C GLU A 73 4.16 -1.84 5.17
N ARG A 74 4.53 -1.57 3.92
CA ARG A 74 4.99 -0.28 3.41
C ARG A 74 4.30 0.02 2.09
N THR A 75 4.03 1.29 1.83
CA THR A 75 3.37 1.70 0.58
C THR A 75 3.59 3.17 0.26
N THR A 76 3.08 3.62 -0.89
CA THR A 76 3.06 5.03 -1.26
C THR A 76 2.14 5.83 -0.33
N PRO A 77 2.26 7.17 -0.30
CA PRO A 77 1.34 7.98 0.49
C PRO A 77 -0.13 7.78 0.09
N GLU A 78 -0.48 7.62 -1.20
CA GLU A 78 -1.87 7.28 -1.59
C GLU A 78 -2.31 5.92 -1.04
N GLY A 79 -1.41 4.93 -1.02
CA GLY A 79 -1.71 3.62 -0.44
C GLY A 79 -2.08 3.73 1.04
N TRP A 80 -1.30 4.51 1.79
CA TRP A 80 -1.60 4.80 3.19
C TRP A 80 -2.88 5.61 3.37
N GLU A 81 -3.13 6.59 2.51
CA GLU A 81 -4.35 7.39 2.54
C GLU A 81 -5.59 6.49 2.37
N GLU A 82 -5.58 5.58 1.39
CA GLU A 82 -6.67 4.64 1.16
C GLU A 82 -6.83 3.63 2.31
N ALA A 83 -5.73 3.18 2.93
CA ALA A 83 -5.79 2.34 4.12
C ALA A 83 -6.44 3.07 5.32
N ILE A 84 -6.03 4.32 5.58
CA ILE A 84 -6.61 5.15 6.64
C ILE A 84 -8.10 5.41 6.36
N LYS A 85 -8.45 5.79 5.13
CA LYS A 85 -9.86 5.99 4.72
C LYS A 85 -10.68 4.73 4.93
N ARG A 86 -10.14 3.55 4.63
CA ARG A 86 -10.81 2.27 4.90
C ARG A 86 -11.07 2.07 6.38
N MET A 87 -10.11 2.38 7.25
CA MET A 87 -10.30 2.27 8.71
C MET A 87 -11.37 3.23 9.25
N VAL A 88 -11.43 4.46 8.72
CA VAL A 88 -12.50 5.41 9.06
C VAL A 88 -13.86 4.88 8.61
N ARG A 89 -13.95 4.41 7.36
CA ARG A 89 -15.25 4.06 6.74
C ARG A 89 -15.80 2.70 7.16
N LEU A 90 -14.95 1.69 7.34
CA LEU A 90 -15.37 0.32 7.60
C LEU A 90 -15.19 -0.10 9.06
N ASN A 91 -14.23 0.53 9.77
CA ASN A 91 -13.88 0.15 11.14
C ASN A 91 -14.19 1.27 12.15
N GLY A 92 -14.77 2.39 11.72
CA GLY A 92 -15.30 3.44 12.59
C GLY A 92 -14.23 4.28 13.31
N VAL A 93 -12.98 4.24 12.86
CA VAL A 93 -11.90 5.04 13.45
C VAL A 93 -12.24 6.53 13.31
N GLN A 94 -12.20 7.25 14.43
CA GLN A 94 -12.51 8.68 14.47
C GLN A 94 -11.23 9.51 14.28
N LEU A 95 -11.15 10.18 13.13
CA LEU A 95 -10.03 11.05 12.77
C LEU A 95 -10.53 12.36 12.18
N THR A 96 -10.06 13.46 12.73
CA THR A 96 -10.21 14.78 12.10
C THR A 96 -9.17 14.95 10.97
N PRO A 97 -9.39 15.86 10.01
CA PRO A 97 -8.39 16.15 8.97
C PRO A 97 -7.05 16.63 9.54
N ALA A 98 -7.07 17.33 10.67
CA ALA A 98 -5.86 17.82 11.35
C ALA A 98 -5.04 16.68 11.98
N GLU A 99 -5.68 15.57 12.36
CA GLU A 99 -5.00 14.36 12.85
C GLU A 99 -4.62 13.41 11.72
N ALA A 100 -5.46 13.28 10.69
CA ALA A 100 -5.22 12.34 9.58
C ALA A 100 -3.98 12.72 8.76
N ARG A 101 -3.74 14.01 8.51
CA ARG A 101 -2.59 14.49 7.73
C ARG A 101 -1.23 14.15 8.38
N PRO A 102 -0.97 14.46 9.66
CA PRO A 102 0.29 14.06 10.30
C PRO A 102 0.44 12.54 10.42
N ILE A 103 -0.63 11.79 10.65
CA ILE A 103 -0.59 10.30 10.62
C ILE A 103 -0.16 9.80 9.24
N LEU A 104 -0.83 10.28 8.18
CA LEU A 104 -0.50 9.91 6.80
C LEU A 104 0.95 10.26 6.47
N LYS A 105 1.37 11.48 6.82
CA LYS A 105 2.74 11.96 6.61
C LYS A 105 3.75 11.06 7.33
N TYR A 106 3.51 10.72 8.59
CA TYR A 106 4.38 9.80 9.34
C TYR A 106 4.49 8.43 8.67
N LEU A 107 3.35 7.80 8.33
CA LEU A 107 3.35 6.47 7.71
C LEU A 107 4.00 6.49 6.33
N ALA A 108 3.75 7.52 5.53
CA ALA A 108 4.41 7.75 4.25
C ALA A 108 5.93 7.92 4.38
N THR A 109 6.41 8.61 5.43
CA THR A 109 7.85 8.82 5.67
C THR A 109 8.54 7.54 6.15
N TYR A 110 8.00 6.90 7.18
CA TYR A 110 8.71 5.85 7.92
C TYR A 110 8.31 4.42 7.50
N HIS A 111 7.13 4.28 6.90
CA HIS A 111 6.62 3.05 6.29
C HIS A 111 6.38 3.26 4.78
N GLY A 112 7.22 4.09 4.16
CA GLY A 112 7.17 4.40 2.73
C GLY A 112 7.96 3.42 1.86
N LEU A 113 7.91 3.65 0.55
CA LEU A 113 8.75 2.98 -0.44
C LEU A 113 10.06 3.76 -0.67
N ALA A 114 11.12 3.05 -1.05
CA ALA A 114 12.28 3.70 -1.67
C ALA A 114 11.91 4.24 -3.06
N PRO A 115 12.63 5.25 -3.57
CA PRO A 115 12.40 5.76 -4.93
C PRO A 115 12.44 4.68 -6.01
N GLU A 116 13.37 3.73 -5.91
CA GLU A 116 13.51 2.61 -6.86
C GLU A 116 12.31 1.65 -6.81
N GLU A 117 11.74 1.45 -5.62
CA GLU A 117 10.55 0.63 -5.40
C GLU A 117 9.26 1.31 -5.89
N ALA A 118 9.17 2.62 -5.76
CA ALA A 118 8.01 3.43 -6.17
C ALA A 118 7.97 3.68 -7.68
N LYS A 119 9.13 3.88 -8.32
CA LYS A 119 9.28 4.18 -9.75
C LYS A 119 8.37 3.37 -10.70
N PRO A 120 8.28 2.02 -10.62
CA PRO A 120 7.44 1.25 -11.55
C PRO A 120 5.94 1.50 -11.39
N VAL A 121 5.49 2.02 -10.24
CA VAL A 121 4.08 2.26 -9.93
C VAL A 121 3.70 3.74 -9.85
N MET A 122 4.66 4.66 -10.08
CA MET A 122 4.44 6.11 -10.01
C MET A 122 3.33 6.61 -10.92
N TYR A 123 3.06 5.91 -12.02
CA TYR A 123 1.97 6.24 -12.93
C TYR A 123 0.60 6.28 -12.23
N MET A 124 0.42 5.49 -11.16
CA MET A 124 -0.80 5.50 -10.34
C MET A 124 -0.95 6.83 -9.60
N ALA A 125 0.11 7.32 -8.96
CA ALA A 125 0.13 8.61 -8.26
C ALA A 125 0.05 9.80 -9.24
N GLU A 126 0.61 9.64 -10.44
CA GLU A 126 0.54 10.61 -11.53
C GLU A 126 -0.81 10.61 -12.28
N HIS A 127 -1.74 9.73 -11.87
CA HIS A 127 -3.04 9.52 -12.53
C HIS A 127 -2.93 9.25 -14.04
N ARG A 128 -1.87 8.54 -14.45
CA ARG A 128 -1.71 8.07 -15.82
C ARG A 128 -2.43 6.74 -16.00
N ILE A 129 -3.10 6.60 -17.14
CA ILE A 129 -3.70 5.32 -17.56
C ILE A 129 -2.67 4.64 -18.45
N LEU A 130 -2.18 3.47 -18.02
CA LEU A 130 -1.22 2.65 -18.74
C LEU A 130 -1.75 1.23 -18.90
N ASP A 131 -1.38 0.58 -19.99
CA ASP A 131 -1.52 -0.86 -20.13
C ASP A 131 -0.43 -1.55 -19.29
N GLU A 132 -0.85 -2.29 -18.28
CA GLU A 132 0.07 -2.92 -17.33
C GLU A 132 0.70 -4.19 -17.92
N ALA A 133 2.01 -4.34 -17.72
CA ALA A 133 2.68 -5.60 -17.99
C ALA A 133 2.28 -6.63 -16.92
N VAL A 134 1.72 -7.75 -17.38
CA VAL A 134 1.25 -8.82 -16.50
C VAL A 134 2.36 -9.86 -16.33
N PRO A 135 2.82 -10.12 -15.09
CA PRO A 135 4.02 -10.95 -14.88
C PRO A 135 3.78 -12.43 -15.15
N ASN A 136 2.58 -12.93 -14.87
CA ASN A 136 2.16 -14.31 -15.15
C ASN A 136 0.63 -14.41 -15.08
N GLU A 137 0.09 -15.52 -15.58
CA GLU A 137 -1.36 -15.72 -15.67
C GLU A 137 -2.03 -15.89 -14.30
N THR A 138 -1.29 -16.40 -13.30
CA THR A 138 -1.79 -16.53 -11.94
C THR A 138 -2.07 -15.19 -11.29
N VAL A 139 -1.16 -14.23 -11.44
CA VAL A 139 -1.36 -12.85 -11.00
C VAL A 139 -2.46 -12.16 -11.80
N ARG A 140 -2.53 -12.38 -13.12
CA ARG A 140 -3.63 -11.84 -13.97
C ARG A 140 -4.97 -12.21 -13.37
N THR A 141 -5.15 -13.51 -13.18
CA THR A 141 -6.44 -14.08 -12.83
C THR A 141 -6.82 -13.80 -11.39
N THR A 142 -5.85 -13.71 -10.49
CA THR A 142 -6.11 -13.48 -9.06
C THR A 142 -6.34 -12.00 -8.77
N CYS A 143 -5.56 -11.10 -9.39
CA CYS A 143 -5.45 -9.71 -8.95
C CYS A 143 -5.98 -8.66 -9.95
N MET A 144 -6.02 -8.96 -11.25
CA MET A 144 -6.28 -7.95 -12.29
C MET A 144 -7.77 -7.81 -12.68
N ASN A 145 -8.67 -8.60 -12.10
CA ASN A 145 -10.09 -8.60 -12.48
C ASN A 145 -10.88 -7.39 -11.98
N CYS A 146 -10.38 -6.68 -10.97
CA CYS A 146 -11.16 -5.64 -10.28
C CYS A 146 -10.50 -4.26 -10.27
N HIS A 147 -9.17 -4.22 -10.24
CA HIS A 147 -8.40 -2.98 -10.25
C HIS A 147 -7.02 -3.21 -10.86
N ALA A 148 -6.34 -2.11 -11.22
CA ALA A 148 -4.96 -2.11 -11.69
C ALA A 148 -4.03 -2.91 -10.75
N LEU A 149 -3.11 -3.69 -11.31
CA LEU A 149 -2.03 -4.39 -10.59
C LEU A 149 -1.11 -3.42 -9.85
N GLY A 150 -0.95 -2.19 -10.35
CA GLY A 150 -0.22 -1.11 -9.70
C GLY A 150 -0.67 -0.85 -8.28
N ARG A 151 -1.95 -1.10 -7.96
CA ARG A 151 -2.47 -1.01 -6.59
C ARG A 151 -1.89 -2.08 -5.67
N ALA A 152 -1.64 -3.29 -6.16
CA ALA A 152 -0.98 -4.33 -5.37
C ALA A 152 0.54 -4.08 -5.34
N PHE A 153 1.12 -3.74 -6.48
CA PHE A 153 2.58 -3.57 -6.64
C PHE A 153 3.12 -2.31 -5.95
N SER A 154 2.25 -1.38 -5.55
CA SER A 154 2.58 -0.24 -4.70
C SER A 154 2.73 -0.58 -3.22
N TRP A 155 2.71 -1.87 -2.86
CA TRP A 155 2.93 -2.34 -1.49
C TRP A 155 4.17 -3.20 -1.40
N ARG A 156 4.75 -3.20 -0.20
CA ARG A 156 5.78 -4.14 0.25
C ARG A 156 5.29 -4.67 1.58
N ARG A 157 5.15 -5.99 1.71
CA ARG A 157 4.51 -6.60 2.88
C ARG A 157 5.30 -7.80 3.37
N SER A 158 5.16 -8.11 4.65
CA SER A 158 5.63 -9.39 5.16
C SER A 158 4.88 -10.54 4.51
N LYS A 159 5.46 -11.74 4.58
CA LYS A 159 4.83 -12.95 4.06
C LYS A 159 3.44 -13.21 4.65
N GLU A 160 3.32 -13.03 5.96
CA GLU A 160 2.05 -13.21 6.65
C GLU A 160 1.05 -12.11 6.26
N ASP A 161 1.51 -10.86 6.10
CA ASP A 161 0.61 -9.77 5.77
C ASP A 161 0.03 -9.86 4.35
N TRP A 162 0.75 -10.45 3.39
CA TRP A 162 0.21 -10.82 2.08
C TRP A 162 -0.96 -11.81 2.19
N ARG A 163 -0.88 -12.81 3.07
CA ARG A 163 -1.99 -13.74 3.35
C ARG A 163 -3.17 -13.04 4.03
N LEU A 164 -2.89 -12.12 4.95
CA LEU A 164 -3.95 -11.34 5.60
C LEU A 164 -4.65 -10.39 4.62
N LEU A 165 -3.95 -9.89 3.59
CA LEU A 165 -4.55 -9.13 2.50
C LEU A 165 -5.54 -9.98 1.71
N THR A 166 -5.17 -11.19 1.30
CA THR A 166 -6.06 -12.06 0.52
C THR A 166 -7.28 -12.48 1.35
N ASN A 167 -7.09 -12.84 2.62
CA ASN A 167 -8.19 -13.11 3.55
C ASN A 167 -9.18 -11.95 3.66
N MET A 168 -8.69 -10.69 3.70
CA MET A 168 -9.55 -9.52 3.71
C MET A 168 -10.34 -9.35 2.40
N HIS A 169 -9.70 -9.58 1.25
CA HIS A 169 -10.39 -9.53 -0.04
C HIS A 169 -11.51 -10.58 -0.12
N SER A 170 -11.22 -11.82 0.28
CA SER A 170 -12.20 -12.90 0.37
C SER A 170 -13.38 -12.57 1.28
N ALA A 171 -13.10 -12.01 2.46
CA ALA A 171 -14.12 -11.69 3.44
C ALA A 171 -15.04 -10.55 3.01
N PHE A 172 -14.51 -9.55 2.30
CA PHE A 172 -15.28 -8.37 1.90
C PHE A 172 -15.95 -8.52 0.53
N PHE A 173 -15.36 -9.32 -0.36
CA PHE A 173 -15.77 -9.40 -1.76
C PHE A 173 -15.95 -10.86 -2.18
N PRO A 174 -17.19 -11.37 -2.26
CA PRO A 174 -17.47 -12.73 -2.72
C PRO A 174 -16.87 -13.04 -4.10
N GLN A 175 -16.75 -12.04 -4.98
CA GLN A 175 -16.13 -12.17 -6.29
C GLN A 175 -14.62 -12.45 -6.20
N ALA A 176 -13.93 -11.86 -5.22
CA ALA A 176 -12.52 -12.15 -4.97
C ALA A 176 -12.34 -13.57 -4.46
N GLU A 177 -13.20 -14.02 -3.54
CA GLU A 177 -13.19 -15.40 -3.07
C GLU A 177 -13.43 -16.40 -4.21
N ALA A 178 -14.36 -16.09 -5.11
CA ALA A 178 -14.61 -16.91 -6.29
C ALA A 178 -13.37 -16.95 -7.21
N ALA A 179 -12.72 -15.82 -7.46
CA ALA A 179 -11.47 -15.77 -8.23
C ALA A 179 -10.37 -16.64 -7.59
N PHE A 180 -10.17 -16.51 -6.26
CA PHE A 180 -9.14 -17.25 -5.52
C PHE A 180 -9.39 -18.76 -5.47
N ARG A 181 -10.64 -19.18 -5.34
CA ARG A 181 -11.02 -20.61 -5.35
C ARG A 181 -11.04 -21.23 -6.74
N SER A 182 -11.34 -20.43 -7.77
CA SER A 182 -11.63 -20.95 -9.10
C SER A 182 -10.43 -21.55 -9.83
N GLY A 183 -9.21 -21.50 -9.27
CA GLY A 183 -8.04 -21.96 -10.00
C GLY A 183 -7.84 -21.21 -11.33
N GLY A 184 -8.43 -20.01 -11.43
CA GLY A 184 -8.53 -19.21 -12.63
C GLY A 184 -9.63 -19.56 -13.63
N GLY A 185 -10.87 -19.66 -13.16
CA GLY A 185 -12.02 -20.08 -13.95
C GLY A 185 -13.18 -19.07 -14.03
N PHE A 186 -12.92 -17.82 -14.46
CA PHE A 186 -13.97 -16.95 -15.05
C PHE A 186 -13.63 -16.53 -16.49
N GLY A 187 -12.85 -17.33 -17.21
CA GLY A 187 -12.46 -17.07 -18.61
C GLY A 187 -12.63 -18.26 -19.58
N GLY A 188 -13.18 -19.38 -19.13
CA GLY A 188 -13.36 -20.59 -19.95
C GLY A 188 -14.69 -20.61 -20.70
N GLY A 189 -14.93 -19.66 -21.59
CA GLY A 189 -16.16 -19.65 -22.39
C GLY A 189 -16.18 -18.56 -23.45
N GLY A 190 -15.66 -18.85 -24.64
CA GLY A 190 -15.87 -18.00 -25.82
C GLY A 190 -14.61 -17.51 -26.51
N GLY A 191 -13.74 -18.43 -26.94
CA GLY A 191 -12.61 -18.16 -27.83
C GLY A 191 -12.67 -19.02 -29.09
N GLY A 192 -13.83 -19.06 -29.76
CA GLY A 192 -13.94 -19.70 -31.07
C GLY A 192 -13.24 -18.85 -32.13
N GLY A 193 -12.04 -19.24 -32.53
CA GLY A 193 -11.35 -18.65 -33.68
C GLY A 193 -12.08 -18.99 -34.99
N PRO A 194 -12.05 -18.11 -36.02
CA PRO A 194 -12.79 -18.29 -37.26
C PRO A 194 -12.02 -19.24 -38.20
N ASN A 195 -11.92 -20.52 -37.85
CA ASN A 195 -11.56 -21.57 -38.82
C ASN A 195 -11.89 -22.97 -38.28
N ALA A 196 -13.18 -23.25 -38.04
CA ALA A 196 -13.65 -24.62 -37.87
C ALA A 196 -14.50 -24.99 -39.08
N GLY A 197 -13.90 -25.79 -39.95
CA GLY A 197 -14.49 -26.28 -41.18
C GLY A 197 -15.80 -27.02 -40.96
N ARG A 198 -16.70 -26.79 -41.90
CA ARG A 198 -17.96 -27.47 -42.19
C ARG A 198 -17.78 -29.00 -42.16
N GLY A 199 -18.49 -29.71 -41.27
CA GLY A 199 -18.62 -31.16 -41.35
C GLY A 199 -19.36 -31.84 -40.20
N GLY A 200 -20.53 -32.43 -40.50
CA GLY A 200 -20.98 -33.67 -39.87
C GLY A 200 -21.89 -33.59 -38.65
N ARG A 201 -23.20 -33.80 -38.85
CA ARG A 201 -24.14 -34.24 -37.82
C ARG A 201 -23.86 -35.72 -37.47
N GLY A 202 -23.82 -36.05 -36.17
CA GLY A 202 -23.99 -37.45 -35.73
C GLY A 202 -23.40 -37.80 -34.37
N GLY A 203 -24.29 -37.97 -33.37
CA GLY A 203 -24.27 -39.09 -32.43
C GLY A 203 -23.22 -39.15 -31.30
N GLY A 204 -23.72 -39.35 -30.08
CA GLY A 204 -23.00 -40.06 -29.02
C GLY A 204 -22.71 -39.25 -27.75
N ALA A 205 -23.65 -39.25 -26.81
CA ALA A 205 -23.35 -38.93 -25.43
C ALA A 205 -22.49 -40.05 -24.83
N ALA A 206 -21.24 -39.75 -24.50
CA ALA A 206 -20.41 -40.59 -23.65
C ALA A 206 -20.04 -39.78 -22.39
N ALA A 207 -20.47 -40.29 -21.24
CA ALA A 207 -20.11 -39.79 -19.93
C ALA A 207 -18.59 -39.89 -19.75
N GLY A 208 -17.93 -38.74 -19.66
CA GLY A 208 -16.52 -38.65 -19.25
C GLY A 208 -16.40 -38.77 -17.74
N THR A 209 -15.55 -39.70 -17.31
CA THR A 209 -15.06 -39.87 -15.94
C THR A 209 -14.56 -38.55 -15.33
N PRO A 210 -14.67 -38.32 -14.00
CA PRO A 210 -14.04 -37.18 -13.36
C PRO A 210 -12.53 -37.38 -13.42
N GLY A 211 -11.87 -36.63 -14.30
CA GLY A 211 -10.41 -36.57 -14.35
C GLY A 211 -9.84 -36.05 -13.03
N ALA A 212 -8.77 -36.68 -12.56
CA ALA A 212 -7.95 -36.21 -11.45
C ALA A 212 -7.56 -34.72 -11.63
N PRO A 213 -7.39 -33.95 -10.53
CA PRO A 213 -7.01 -32.55 -10.65
C PRO A 213 -5.64 -32.43 -11.32
N GLY A 214 -5.65 -31.97 -12.56
CA GLY A 214 -4.46 -31.82 -13.38
C GLY A 214 -3.53 -30.75 -12.82
N ALA A 215 -2.23 -31.04 -12.89
CA ALA A 215 -1.17 -30.03 -12.85
C ALA A 215 -1.49 -28.92 -13.86
N GLY A 216 -1.77 -27.71 -13.36
CA GLY A 216 -2.32 -26.61 -14.15
C GLY A 216 -3.37 -25.75 -13.43
N ALA A 217 -3.60 -25.96 -12.13
CA ALA A 217 -4.43 -25.08 -11.33
C ALA A 217 -3.66 -23.81 -10.95
N THR A 218 -4.00 -22.70 -11.59
CA THR A 218 -3.64 -21.33 -11.19
C THR A 218 -3.94 -21.14 -9.70
N SER A 219 -2.94 -21.20 -8.82
CA SER A 219 -3.21 -21.24 -7.38
C SER A 219 -3.02 -19.87 -6.71
N LEU A 220 -3.88 -19.54 -5.74
CA LEU A 220 -3.65 -18.41 -4.84
C LEU A 220 -2.25 -18.48 -4.20
N ASP A 221 -1.79 -19.69 -3.90
CA ASP A 221 -0.46 -19.96 -3.34
C ASP A 221 0.67 -19.56 -4.29
N GLU A 222 0.57 -19.83 -5.59
CA GLU A 222 1.52 -19.32 -6.59
C GLU A 222 1.54 -17.80 -6.66
N THR A 223 0.37 -17.16 -6.59
CA THR A 223 0.28 -15.69 -6.55
C THR A 223 0.93 -15.14 -5.29
N LEU A 224 0.65 -15.74 -4.13
CA LEU A 224 1.27 -15.36 -2.85
C LEU A 224 2.78 -15.57 -2.91
N ASN A 225 3.28 -16.70 -3.41
CA ASN A 225 4.71 -16.96 -3.57
C ASN A 225 5.38 -15.89 -4.45
N PHE A 226 4.74 -15.50 -5.55
CA PHE A 226 5.23 -14.41 -6.40
C PHE A 226 5.28 -13.07 -5.65
N LEU A 227 4.20 -12.71 -4.94
CA LEU A 227 4.11 -11.45 -4.19
C LEU A 227 5.13 -11.39 -3.05
N GLU A 228 5.28 -12.50 -2.30
CA GLU A 228 6.26 -12.64 -1.23
C GLU A 228 7.70 -12.50 -1.73
N ALA A 229 8.02 -13.09 -2.88
CA ALA A 229 9.35 -13.01 -3.46
C ALA A 229 9.66 -11.63 -4.09
N THR A 230 8.67 -11.02 -4.74
CA THR A 230 8.85 -9.80 -5.54
C THR A 230 8.67 -8.52 -4.73
N TYR A 231 7.81 -8.56 -3.71
CA TYR A 231 7.41 -7.41 -2.92
C TYR A 231 7.55 -7.65 -1.40
N PRO A 232 8.75 -8.09 -0.93
CA PRO A 232 9.00 -8.34 0.49
C PRO A 232 9.00 -7.04 1.30
N LEU A 233 8.77 -7.14 2.62
CA LEU A 233 8.78 -5.97 3.52
C LEU A 233 10.14 -5.27 3.51
N HIS A 234 11.23 -6.03 3.54
CA HIS A 234 12.59 -5.49 3.55
C HIS A 234 13.27 -5.71 2.21
N THR A 235 13.89 -4.64 1.70
CA THR A 235 14.71 -4.67 0.49
C THR A 235 16.04 -3.92 0.74
N PRO A 236 17.11 -4.27 0.01
CA PRO A 236 18.36 -3.51 0.05
C PRO A 236 18.17 -2.03 -0.31
N GLU A 237 17.33 -1.74 -1.31
CA GLU A 237 17.00 -0.39 -1.76
C GLU A 237 16.37 0.42 -0.64
N TRP A 238 15.39 -0.15 0.06
CA TRP A 238 14.75 0.51 1.20
C TRP A 238 15.70 0.70 2.38
N SER A 239 16.54 -0.29 2.67
CA SER A 239 17.53 -0.18 3.76
C SER A 239 18.54 0.94 3.48
N ALA A 240 19.05 1.01 2.25
CA ALA A 240 19.97 2.07 1.82
C ALA A 240 19.30 3.45 1.79
N TRP A 241 18.04 3.51 1.34
CA TRP A 241 17.24 4.73 1.33
C TRP A 241 16.98 5.25 2.75
N ARG A 242 16.48 4.39 3.64
CA ARG A 242 16.14 4.73 5.03
C ARG A 242 17.34 5.27 5.80
N ALA A 243 18.52 4.68 5.59
CA ALA A 243 19.77 5.14 6.23
C ALA A 243 20.22 6.55 5.79
N ARG A 244 19.69 7.07 4.68
CA ARG A 244 20.06 8.37 4.09
C ARG A 244 18.95 9.41 4.15
N MET A 245 17.80 9.06 4.73
CA MET A 245 16.69 9.99 4.87
C MET A 245 17.10 11.20 5.71
N ARG A 246 16.75 12.39 5.21
CA ARG A 246 17.04 13.68 5.83
C ARG A 246 16.00 14.70 5.40
N ALA A 247 15.88 15.78 6.16
CA ALA A 247 15.03 16.90 5.79
C ALA A 247 15.36 17.37 4.34
N PRO A 248 14.34 17.49 3.48
CA PRO A 248 14.53 17.79 2.07
C PRO A 248 15.01 19.23 1.88
N ARG A 249 16.11 19.40 1.13
CA ARG A 249 16.70 20.72 0.81
C ARG A 249 16.45 21.07 -0.65
N ILE A 250 15.17 21.27 -0.99
CA ILE A 250 14.71 21.48 -2.38
C ILE A 250 14.31 22.93 -2.68
N ALA A 251 14.36 23.81 -1.68
CA ALA A 251 14.09 25.23 -1.84
C ALA A 251 15.05 25.86 -2.85
N GLY A 252 14.53 26.72 -3.72
CA GLY A 252 15.30 27.34 -4.78
C GLY A 252 14.48 27.61 -6.04
N ARG A 253 15.18 28.04 -7.09
CA ARG A 253 14.60 28.31 -8.41
C ARG A 253 15.03 27.21 -9.37
N TRP A 254 14.04 26.63 -10.05
CA TRP A 254 14.19 25.48 -10.91
C TRP A 254 13.75 25.83 -12.32
N LEU A 255 14.58 25.54 -13.31
CA LEU A 255 14.16 25.55 -14.71
C LEU A 255 13.30 24.31 -14.98
N VAL A 256 12.11 24.51 -15.56
CA VAL A 256 11.14 23.46 -15.83
C VAL A 256 10.82 23.43 -17.32
N SER A 257 10.79 22.23 -17.89
CA SER A 257 10.23 21.93 -19.21
C SER A 257 9.05 21.00 -19.04
N ALA A 258 7.96 21.24 -19.77
CA ALA A 258 6.73 20.47 -19.66
C ALA A 258 6.10 20.23 -21.04
N TYR A 259 5.36 19.14 -21.17
CA TYR A 259 4.49 18.89 -22.30
C TYR A 259 3.08 18.63 -21.79
N ILE A 260 2.11 19.39 -22.31
CA ILE A 260 0.71 19.23 -21.94
C ILE A 260 -0.02 18.64 -23.15
N PRO A 261 -0.64 17.43 -23.03
CA PRO A 261 -1.43 16.85 -24.10
C PRO A 261 -2.47 17.84 -24.65
N GLY A 262 -2.52 17.99 -25.97
CA GLY A 262 -3.39 18.94 -26.66
C GLY A 262 -2.98 20.42 -26.59
N ARG A 263 -1.96 20.80 -25.80
CA ARG A 263 -1.46 22.19 -25.70
C ARG A 263 0.01 22.38 -26.10
N GLY A 264 0.77 21.29 -26.23
CA GLY A 264 2.15 21.34 -26.70
C GLY A 264 3.19 21.55 -25.59
N LYS A 265 4.38 22.01 -26.00
CA LYS A 265 5.56 22.18 -25.12
C LYS A 265 5.53 23.54 -24.41
N TYR A 266 5.99 23.53 -23.16
CA TYR A 266 6.11 24.69 -22.28
C TYR A 266 7.48 24.68 -21.61
N PHE A 267 7.99 25.87 -21.26
CA PHE A 267 9.22 26.03 -20.47
C PHE A 267 9.08 27.20 -19.51
N GLY A 268 9.83 27.21 -18.42
CA GLY A 268 9.81 28.34 -17.50
C GLY A 268 10.42 27.98 -16.15
N GLU A 269 9.93 28.64 -15.10
CA GLU A 269 10.52 28.52 -13.77
C GLU A 269 9.52 28.02 -12.74
N MET A 270 10.00 27.16 -11.85
CA MET A 270 9.36 26.83 -10.59
C MET A 270 10.22 27.36 -9.44
N ALA A 271 9.65 28.25 -8.63
CA ALA A 271 10.21 28.65 -7.36
C ALA A 271 9.61 27.79 -6.24
N ILE A 272 10.47 27.20 -5.42
CA ILE A 272 10.11 26.45 -4.22
C ILE A 272 10.64 27.22 -3.02
N ASP A 273 9.75 27.70 -2.16
CA ASP A 273 10.11 28.38 -0.91
C ASP A 273 9.80 27.48 0.29
N PRO A 274 10.56 27.58 1.39
CA PRO A 274 10.24 26.88 2.63
C PRO A 274 8.85 27.23 3.17
N GLY A 275 8.18 26.25 3.76
CA GLY A 275 6.92 26.38 4.48
C GLY A 275 7.11 26.57 5.98
N ALA A 276 6.07 26.28 6.76
CA ALA A 276 6.11 26.41 8.21
C ALA A 276 6.93 25.31 8.89
N ALA A 277 6.89 24.10 8.33
CA ALA A 277 7.72 22.96 8.75
C ALA A 277 8.86 22.70 7.75
N GLU A 278 9.88 21.95 8.19
CA GLU A 278 11.11 21.67 7.42
C GLU A 278 10.90 20.92 6.09
N ASP A 279 9.77 20.23 5.97
CA ASP A 279 9.36 19.42 4.84
C ASP A 279 8.06 19.92 4.17
N GLU A 280 7.62 21.12 4.56
CA GLU A 280 6.56 21.87 3.90
C GLU A 280 7.17 22.97 3.03
N PHE A 281 6.51 23.27 1.92
CA PHE A 281 6.96 24.22 0.92
C PHE A 281 5.80 24.99 0.32
N THR A 282 6.09 26.13 -0.28
CA THR A 282 5.20 26.80 -1.23
C THR A 282 5.83 26.74 -2.61
N THR A 283 5.03 26.39 -3.61
CA THR A 283 5.46 26.35 -5.01
C THR A 283 4.82 27.47 -5.80
N ARG A 284 5.60 28.10 -6.68
CA ARG A 284 5.12 29.04 -7.69
C ARG A 284 5.69 28.63 -9.03
N VAL A 285 4.84 28.33 -9.99
CA VAL A 285 5.25 27.90 -11.34
C VAL A 285 4.78 28.93 -12.35
N LYS A 286 5.68 29.35 -13.24
CA LYS A 286 5.35 30.16 -14.42
C LYS A 286 5.92 29.49 -15.66
N LEU A 287 5.03 29.05 -16.56
CA LEU A 287 5.39 28.35 -17.80
C LEU A 287 4.93 29.13 -19.03
N GLN A 288 5.82 29.32 -19.98
CA GLN A 288 5.56 29.92 -21.28
C GLN A 288 5.42 28.83 -22.35
N SER A 289 4.40 28.94 -23.20
CA SER A 289 4.22 28.06 -24.37
C SER A 289 5.31 28.34 -25.40
N VAL A 290 5.90 27.28 -25.95
CA VAL A 290 6.86 27.36 -27.07
C VAL A 290 6.20 27.91 -28.33
N ASN A 291 4.92 27.61 -28.54
CA ASN A 291 4.17 28.04 -29.72
C ASN A 291 3.56 29.44 -29.59
N GLY A 292 3.94 30.19 -28.55
CA GLY A 292 3.30 31.46 -28.19
C GLY A 292 1.99 31.27 -27.40
N GLY A 293 1.42 32.38 -26.94
CA GLY A 293 0.22 32.40 -26.09
C GLY A 293 0.51 32.80 -24.62
N PRO A 294 -0.54 32.92 -23.79
CA PRO A 294 -0.40 33.37 -22.41
C PRO A 294 0.39 32.37 -21.57
N ALA A 295 1.21 32.90 -20.65
CA ALA A 295 1.91 32.08 -19.67
C ALA A 295 0.93 31.41 -18.70
N LEU A 296 1.16 30.14 -18.40
CA LEU A 296 0.48 29.43 -17.32
C LEU A 296 1.16 29.80 -16.00
N THR A 297 0.38 30.23 -15.02
CA THR A 297 0.88 30.54 -13.68
C THR A 297 0.06 29.80 -12.63
N THR A 298 0.73 29.04 -11.77
CA THR A 298 0.11 28.34 -10.64
C THR A 298 0.89 28.64 -9.36
N ALA A 299 0.18 28.65 -8.24
CA ALA A 299 0.81 28.73 -6.93
C ALA A 299 0.03 27.90 -5.92
N GLY A 300 0.74 27.30 -4.96
CA GLY A 300 0.09 26.66 -3.83
C GLY A 300 1.03 25.80 -2.98
N PRO A 301 0.48 25.21 -1.90
CA PRO A 301 1.27 24.47 -0.92
C PRO A 301 1.79 23.17 -1.51
N ALA A 302 2.96 22.76 -1.05
CA ALA A 302 3.57 21.49 -1.31
C ALA A 302 4.19 20.93 -0.03
N TRP A 303 4.42 19.63 0.00
CA TRP A 303 5.21 18.98 1.02
C TRP A 303 6.00 17.85 0.37
N SER A 304 7.08 17.45 1.00
CA SER A 304 7.87 16.32 0.53
C SER A 304 8.03 15.27 1.61
N THR A 305 7.51 14.09 1.28
CA THR A 305 8.11 12.82 1.68
C THR A 305 9.23 12.51 0.66
N PRO A 306 9.85 11.32 0.59
CA PRO A 306 10.78 11.02 -0.51
C PRO A 306 10.24 11.45 -1.90
N ASP A 307 8.89 11.50 -2.06
CA ASP A 307 8.17 12.13 -3.16
C ASP A 307 7.67 13.57 -2.83
N ILE A 308 7.81 14.48 -3.80
CA ILE A 308 7.23 15.84 -3.74
C ILE A 308 5.74 15.79 -4.14
N ARG A 309 4.89 16.38 -3.29
CA ARG A 309 3.46 16.55 -3.55
C ARG A 309 3.09 18.01 -3.46
N GLY A 310 2.50 18.55 -4.51
CA GLY A 310 2.08 19.94 -4.57
C GLY A 310 0.64 20.09 -5.07
N ALA A 311 -0.09 21.03 -4.47
CA ALA A 311 -1.38 21.47 -4.98
C ALA A 311 -1.23 22.90 -5.52
N GLY A 312 -1.28 23.08 -6.83
CA GLY A 312 -1.22 24.40 -7.47
C GLY A 312 -2.60 24.85 -7.95
N ALA A 313 -3.08 25.99 -7.47
CA ALA A 313 -4.28 26.61 -8.03
C ALA A 313 -3.89 27.48 -9.25
N PRO A 314 -4.54 27.33 -10.41
CA PRO A 314 -4.31 28.21 -11.55
C PRO A 314 -4.78 29.62 -11.23
N ARG A 315 -3.89 30.60 -11.36
CA ARG A 315 -4.26 32.02 -11.24
C ARG A 315 -4.76 32.49 -12.60
N HIS A 316 -6.06 32.35 -12.85
CA HIS A 316 -6.70 33.02 -13.98
C HIS A 316 -6.88 34.52 -13.68
N PRO A 317 -6.53 35.43 -14.63
CA PRO A 317 -6.67 36.87 -14.42
C PRO A 317 -8.13 37.35 -14.23
N ALA A 318 -9.13 36.48 -14.41
CA ALA A 318 -10.55 36.83 -14.30
C ALA A 318 -11.20 36.51 -12.94
N CYS A 319 -10.55 35.78 -12.03
CA CYS A 319 -11.11 35.50 -10.70
C CYS A 319 -10.51 36.44 -9.65
N ARG A 320 -10.97 37.70 -9.64
CA ARG A 320 -10.89 38.54 -8.43
C ARG A 320 -11.85 37.96 -7.39
N PRO A 321 -11.44 37.77 -6.11
CA PRO A 321 -12.39 37.47 -5.06
C PRO A 321 -13.38 38.63 -4.95
N LEU A 322 -14.68 38.32 -4.99
CA LEU A 322 -15.74 39.30 -4.72
C LEU A 322 -15.50 39.91 -3.32
N PRO A 323 -15.60 41.24 -3.17
CA PRO A 323 -15.44 41.88 -1.87
C PRO A 323 -16.52 41.36 -0.91
N THR A 324 -16.09 41.03 0.31
CA THR A 324 -16.86 40.38 1.38
C THR A 324 -17.98 41.25 1.99
N THR A 325 -18.41 42.30 1.31
CA THR A 325 -19.43 43.22 1.81
C THR A 325 -20.35 43.67 0.67
N LEU A 326 -21.47 42.98 0.49
CA LEU A 326 -22.67 43.53 -0.14
C LEU A 326 -23.92 42.98 0.59
N PRO A 327 -24.95 43.81 0.83
CA PRO A 327 -26.06 43.51 1.73
C PRO A 327 -27.07 42.51 1.14
N ARG A 328 -27.77 41.81 2.02
CA ARG A 328 -28.66 40.64 1.86
C ARG A 328 -29.87 40.76 0.89
N ARG A 329 -29.81 41.45 -0.26
CA ARG A 329 -30.98 41.58 -1.17
C ARG A 329 -30.83 41.06 -2.61
N CYS A 330 -29.76 40.34 -2.97
CA CYS A 330 -29.65 39.71 -4.30
C CYS A 330 -29.31 38.21 -4.25
N ALA A 331 -30.00 37.43 -3.41
CA ALA A 331 -29.87 35.96 -3.34
C ALA A 331 -31.06 35.23 -4.00
N LYS A 332 -31.52 35.70 -5.16
CA LYS A 332 -32.54 35.02 -5.99
C LYS A 332 -32.27 35.22 -7.49
N SER A 333 -31.18 34.66 -8.02
CA SER A 333 -31.05 34.29 -9.44
C SER A 333 -29.69 33.64 -9.72
N CYS A 334 -29.63 32.31 -9.63
CA CYS A 334 -28.65 31.37 -10.19
C CYS A 334 -28.82 30.09 -9.36
N GLY A 335 -29.79 29.22 -9.64
CA GLY A 335 -30.04 28.62 -10.94
C GLY A 335 -29.84 27.12 -10.76
N SER A 336 -30.82 26.48 -10.10
CA SER A 336 -31.00 25.04 -10.02
C SER A 336 -30.97 24.41 -11.41
N ARG A 337 -30.13 23.39 -11.62
CA ARG A 337 -30.33 22.44 -12.73
C ARG A 337 -31.09 21.21 -12.22
N PRO A 338 -32.15 20.78 -12.94
CA PRO A 338 -32.92 19.61 -12.58
C PRO A 338 -32.26 18.31 -13.05
N THR A 339 -32.63 17.25 -12.35
CA THR A 339 -32.40 15.85 -12.66
C THR A 339 -33.08 15.42 -13.97
N SER A 340 -32.32 14.71 -14.80
CA SER A 340 -32.76 13.63 -15.69
C SER A 340 -31.56 12.74 -15.96
#